data_AF-A0A0D0DJ00-F1
#
_entry.id   AF-A0A0D0DJ00-F1
#
_cell.length_a   1.000
_cell.length_b   1.000
_cell.length_c   1.000
_cell.angle_alpha   90.00
_cell.angle_beta   90.00
_cell.angle_gamma   90.00
#
_symmetry.space_group_name_H-M   'P 1'
#
loop_
_entity.id
_entity.type
_entity.pdbx_description
1 polymer ?
#
loop_
_entity_poly.entity_id
_entity_poly.type
_entity_poly.pdbx_seq_one_letter_code
_entity_poly.pdbx_strand_id
1 'polypeptide(L)'
;MTMSLNTRSRPGLLRNGLRTVWILAVIWLELGTFHFALQDCRWPDTRQAQVPNSRIARILVIADPQILDRHSYPERGPLLSVLSQIMVDLNLRKSWNSAFRRLRPNAVIVLGDMMDNGRLSMTNSQYEAYYARYQSIFSMGDASVPTFYLPGNHDVGLGHATSFSLEADARYAAHFGSRNYRRTVGNHTLLFIDAPSLVEEDFLRAERGHDYDSWPAVAHGPVEFVKQSTSIENQGPAILFTHIPLSRPLDAFCGPLREKGSIRQGYGFGYQNTLTDGATRFLLESVKPSLIMSGDDHDYCEYEHTIPSSGEKVKEVTVKSISIAMGIRRPGFQLLSLTSIVPSPDHLTQIPVPPPCDAPCLLPDQLGIYLYVYTLLVVLSLFFVLASNIVRVNGGLTRETWNMKHSRRDSSETPYQLSRRNGSSCDAGTDTFLPLTSVESHEHNHSPRARGRSFSSVWIWTFILGGQRRRITLPNPWGNWRSRVEHRAPQHEVGLLRGFLGDVLAVAWPPICVFVVAAWWVMWW
;
A
#
# COMPACT_ATOMS: atom_id res chain seq x y z
N MET A 1 -35.55 13.88 -44.03
CA MET A 1 -35.61 12.99 -42.84
C MET A 1 -34.24 13.03 -42.17
N THR A 2 -33.99 14.04 -41.34
CA THR A 2 -32.74 14.21 -40.59
C THR A 2 -33.01 13.75 -39.15
N MET A 3 -32.45 12.60 -38.76
CA MET A 3 -32.54 12.11 -37.39
C MET A 3 -31.80 13.08 -36.46
N SER A 4 -32.56 13.90 -35.74
CA SER A 4 -32.07 14.61 -34.56
C SER A 4 -31.89 13.58 -33.44
N LEU A 5 -30.65 13.14 -33.23
CA LEU A 5 -30.25 12.40 -32.03
C LEU A 5 -30.35 13.36 -30.83
N ASN A 6 -31.52 13.38 -30.20
CA ASN A 6 -31.78 14.11 -28.98
C ASN A 6 -31.13 13.39 -27.79
N THR A 7 -29.80 13.44 -27.69
CA THR A 7 -29.05 12.92 -26.53
C THR A 7 -29.24 13.87 -25.34
N ARG A 8 -30.41 13.81 -24.71
CA ARG A 8 -30.60 14.34 -23.35
C ARG A 8 -29.74 13.52 -22.39
N SER A 9 -28.46 13.85 -22.27
CA SER A 9 -27.61 13.35 -21.19
C SER A 9 -28.18 13.85 -19.86
N ARG A 10 -28.98 13.00 -19.19
CA ARG A 10 -29.48 13.30 -17.85
C ARG A 10 -28.26 13.48 -16.94
N PRO A 11 -28.02 14.64 -16.32
CA PRO A 11 -26.82 14.89 -15.52
C PRO A 11 -26.63 13.88 -14.37
N GLY A 12 -27.72 13.27 -13.91
CA GLY A 12 -27.68 12.17 -12.94
C GLY A 12 -27.07 10.87 -13.48
N LEU A 13 -27.27 10.56 -14.77
CA LEU A 13 -26.75 9.33 -15.37
C LEU A 13 -25.22 9.36 -15.48
N LEU A 14 -24.65 10.47 -15.95
CA LEU A 14 -23.19 10.64 -16.02
C LEU A 14 -22.55 10.53 -14.63
N ARG A 15 -23.08 11.25 -13.64
CA ARG A 15 -22.54 11.19 -12.27
C ARG A 15 -22.63 9.80 -11.67
N ASN A 16 -23.75 9.11 -11.85
CA ASN A 16 -23.89 7.74 -11.33
C ASN A 16 -23.00 6.74 -12.08
N GLY A 17 -22.81 6.94 -13.38
CA GLY A 17 -21.85 6.16 -14.18
C GLY A 17 -20.43 6.34 -13.67
N LEU A 18 -19.96 7.59 -13.52
CA LEU A 18 -18.62 7.89 -12.99
C LEU A 18 -18.44 7.33 -11.58
N ARG A 19 -19.42 7.46 -10.68
CA ARG A 19 -19.37 6.86 -9.35
C ARG A 19 -19.19 5.34 -9.42
N THR A 20 -19.95 4.67 -10.28
CA THR A 20 -19.89 3.22 -10.44
C THR A 20 -18.52 2.79 -10.96
N VAL A 21 -18.01 3.47 -11.99
CA VAL A 21 -16.66 3.22 -12.54
C VAL A 21 -15.61 3.39 -11.44
N TRP A 22 -15.66 4.48 -10.68
CA TRP A 22 -14.69 4.74 -9.62
C TRP A 22 -14.77 3.74 -8.47
N ILE A 23 -15.96 3.33 -8.04
CA ILE A 23 -16.13 2.32 -7.00
C ILE A 23 -15.52 0.98 -7.45
N LEU A 24 -15.84 0.54 -8.68
CA LEU A 24 -15.27 -0.68 -9.24
C LEU A 24 -13.76 -0.57 -9.41
N ALA A 25 -13.26 0.58 -9.87
CA ALA A 25 -11.84 0.84 -10.02
C ALA A 25 -11.11 0.76 -8.68
N VAL A 26 -11.61 1.40 -7.62
CA VAL A 26 -10.99 1.33 -6.29
C VAL A 26 -10.99 -0.10 -5.76
N ILE A 27 -12.11 -0.84 -5.84
CA ILE A 27 -12.17 -2.23 -5.38
C ILE A 27 -11.15 -3.09 -6.14
N TRP A 28 -11.09 -2.96 -7.47
CA TRP A 28 -10.18 -3.73 -8.30
C TRP A 28 -8.72 -3.35 -8.05
N LEU A 29 -8.39 -2.06 -8.10
CA LEU A 29 -7.02 -1.56 -8.06
C LEU A 29 -6.42 -1.60 -6.65
N GLU A 30 -7.25 -1.48 -5.61
CA GLU A 30 -6.77 -1.62 -4.23
C GLU A 30 -6.72 -3.06 -3.75
N LEU A 31 -7.62 -3.95 -4.18
CA LEU A 31 -7.73 -5.31 -3.63
C LEU A 31 -7.57 -6.41 -4.70
N GLY A 32 -8.31 -6.30 -5.81
CA GLY A 32 -8.33 -7.32 -6.87
C GLY A 32 -6.98 -7.56 -7.55
N THR A 33 -6.20 -6.51 -7.77
CA THR A 33 -4.87 -6.55 -8.42
C THR A 33 -3.89 -7.45 -7.66
N PHE A 34 -3.89 -7.42 -6.32
CA PHE A 34 -3.00 -8.24 -5.50
C PHE A 34 -3.32 -9.73 -5.62
N HIS A 35 -4.61 -10.08 -5.66
CA HIS A 35 -5.02 -11.47 -5.87
C HIS A 35 -4.68 -11.94 -7.29
N PHE A 36 -4.96 -11.10 -8.29
CA PHE A 36 -4.71 -11.42 -9.70
C PHE A 36 -3.22 -11.56 -10.01
N ALA A 37 -2.36 -10.67 -9.48
CA ALA A 37 -0.92 -10.72 -9.69
C ALA A 37 -0.30 -12.04 -9.20
N LEU A 38 -0.87 -12.64 -8.16
CA LEU A 38 -0.38 -13.89 -7.58
C LEU A 38 -1.06 -15.14 -8.15
N GLN A 39 -1.99 -15.02 -9.12
CA GLN A 39 -2.76 -16.17 -9.62
C GLN A 39 -1.87 -17.28 -10.21
N ASP A 40 -0.78 -16.89 -10.86
CA ASP A 40 0.15 -17.82 -11.51
C ASP A 40 1.37 -18.16 -10.62
N CYS A 41 1.46 -17.55 -9.44
CA CYS A 41 2.47 -17.86 -8.44
C CYS A 41 2.20 -19.25 -7.85
N ARG A 42 3.07 -20.21 -8.17
CA ARG A 42 2.99 -21.61 -7.71
C ARG A 42 4.33 -22.05 -7.16
N TRP A 43 4.28 -22.91 -6.14
CA TRP A 43 5.47 -23.54 -5.58
C TRP A 43 6.27 -24.27 -6.68
N PRO A 44 7.61 -24.16 -6.70
CA PRO A 44 8.45 -24.75 -7.74
C PRO A 44 8.63 -26.27 -7.62
N ASP A 45 8.00 -26.89 -6.60
CA ASP A 45 8.06 -28.33 -6.33
C ASP A 45 7.37 -29.17 -7.40
N THR A 46 6.43 -28.60 -8.17
CA THR A 46 5.77 -29.30 -9.29
C THR A 46 6.73 -29.69 -10.42
N ARG A 47 7.93 -29.09 -10.46
CA ARG A 47 8.96 -29.40 -11.46
C ARG A 47 9.81 -30.61 -11.06
N GLN A 48 9.73 -31.07 -9.81
CA GLN A 48 10.43 -32.25 -9.35
C GLN A 48 9.58 -33.51 -9.59
N ALA A 49 10.21 -34.57 -10.10
CA ALA A 49 9.58 -35.88 -10.17
C ALA A 49 9.12 -36.29 -8.77
N GLN A 50 7.83 -36.64 -8.63
CA GLN A 50 7.27 -37.05 -7.34
C GLN A 50 7.92 -38.38 -6.93
N VAL A 51 8.94 -38.31 -6.08
CA VAL A 51 9.59 -39.50 -5.53
C VAL A 51 8.67 -40.07 -4.44
N PRO A 52 8.35 -41.38 -4.46
CA PRO A 52 7.62 -42.02 -3.37
C PRO A 52 8.29 -41.73 -2.01
N ASN A 53 7.51 -41.47 -0.97
CA ASN A 53 7.98 -41.14 0.39
C ASN A 53 8.79 -39.83 0.53
N SER A 54 8.62 -38.87 -0.38
CA SER A 54 9.18 -37.53 -0.24
C SER A 54 8.31 -36.60 0.62
N ARG A 55 8.94 -35.73 1.41
CA ARG A 55 8.32 -34.62 2.13
C ARG A 55 8.90 -33.31 1.64
N ILE A 56 8.05 -32.32 1.42
CA ILE A 56 8.43 -31.03 0.84
C ILE A 56 8.19 -29.93 1.87
N ALA A 57 9.22 -29.16 2.18
CA ALA A 57 9.11 -27.93 2.95
C ALA A 57 9.01 -26.74 1.99
N ARG A 58 7.92 -26.00 2.08
CA ARG A 58 7.65 -24.80 1.28
C ARG A 58 7.91 -23.55 2.10
N ILE A 59 8.92 -22.78 1.72
CA ILE A 59 9.42 -21.64 2.48
C ILE A 59 9.19 -20.37 1.66
N LEU A 60 8.51 -19.38 2.26
CA LEU A 60 8.35 -18.07 1.67
C LEU A 60 9.54 -17.19 2.07
N VAL A 61 10.27 -16.66 1.10
CA VAL A 61 11.44 -15.80 1.35
C VAL A 61 11.11 -14.38 0.90
N ILE A 62 11.18 -13.43 1.83
CA ILE A 62 10.98 -12.00 1.57
C ILE A 62 12.26 -11.23 1.90
N ALA A 63 12.47 -10.10 1.24
CA ALA A 63 13.59 -9.20 1.50
C ALA A 63 13.10 -7.76 1.64
N ASP A 64 13.86 -6.97 2.40
CA ASP A 64 13.73 -5.53 2.55
C ASP A 64 12.27 -5.06 2.77
N PRO A 65 11.54 -5.57 3.80
CA PRO A 65 10.26 -4.99 4.17
C PRO A 65 10.31 -3.49 4.40
N GLN A 66 11.41 -3.02 5.03
CA GLN A 66 11.74 -1.63 5.36
C GLN A 66 10.50 -0.80 5.65
N ILE A 67 9.76 -1.21 6.69
CA ILE A 67 8.60 -0.42 7.12
C ILE A 67 9.10 0.98 7.47
N LEU A 68 8.42 2.02 7.02
CA LEU A 68 8.91 3.40 7.17
C LEU A 68 8.60 3.96 8.55
N ASP A 69 9.46 4.79 9.10
CA ASP A 69 9.16 5.63 10.26
C ASP A 69 9.07 7.11 9.89
N ARG A 70 8.90 7.97 10.90
CA ARG A 70 8.84 9.43 10.72
C ARG A 70 10.18 10.04 10.30
N HIS A 71 11.27 9.29 10.31
CA HIS A 71 12.64 9.76 10.02
C HIS A 71 13.20 9.17 8.71
N SER A 72 12.48 8.24 8.07
CA SER A 72 12.83 7.66 6.76
C SER A 72 13.08 8.70 5.65
N TYR A 73 12.27 9.76 5.60
CA TYR A 73 12.37 10.81 4.58
C TYR A 73 12.32 12.19 5.25
N PRO A 74 13.43 12.65 5.85
CA PRO A 74 13.46 13.86 6.67
C PRO A 74 13.19 15.15 5.86
N GLU A 75 13.37 15.11 4.55
CA GLU A 75 13.04 16.20 3.63
C GLU A 75 11.52 16.40 3.45
N ARG A 76 10.71 15.41 3.84
CA ARG A 76 9.25 15.48 3.74
C ARG A 76 8.66 16.16 4.97
N GLY A 77 7.69 17.05 4.73
CA GLY A 77 6.92 17.65 5.82
C GLY A 77 6.09 16.60 6.60
N PRO A 78 5.74 16.85 7.87
CA PRO A 78 5.13 15.85 8.76
C PRO A 78 3.90 15.14 8.19
N LEU A 79 3.03 15.87 7.49
CA LEU A 79 1.84 15.31 6.86
C LEU A 79 2.20 14.29 5.78
N LEU A 80 3.16 14.61 4.92
CA LEU A 80 3.56 13.74 3.82
C LEU A 80 4.28 12.49 4.34
N SER A 81 5.07 12.61 5.41
CA SER A 81 5.73 11.47 6.05
C SER A 81 4.70 10.49 6.63
N VAL A 82 3.68 10.99 7.34
CA VAL A 82 2.58 10.15 7.87
C VAL A 82 1.78 9.50 6.74
N LEU A 83 1.46 10.24 5.68
CA LEU A 83 0.77 9.67 4.52
C LEU A 83 1.62 8.61 3.81
N SER A 84 2.93 8.83 3.66
CA SER A 84 3.85 7.87 3.07
C SER A 84 3.86 6.58 3.88
N GLN A 85 3.99 6.70 5.21
CA GLN A 85 3.94 5.57 6.12
C GLN A 85 2.63 4.78 5.98
N ILE A 86 1.47 5.45 6.05
CA ILE A 86 0.17 4.78 5.92
C ILE A 86 0.05 4.05 4.57
N MET A 87 0.44 4.68 3.47
CA MET A 87 0.30 4.10 2.14
C MET A 87 1.24 2.90 1.93
N VAL A 88 2.45 2.94 2.49
CA VAL A 88 3.40 1.82 2.47
C VAL A 88 2.91 0.68 3.36
N ASP A 89 2.46 0.97 4.59
CA ASP A 89 1.93 -0.03 5.51
C ASP A 89 0.71 -0.74 4.90
N LEU A 90 -0.21 0.00 4.26
CA LEU A 90 -1.35 -0.57 3.54
C LEU A 90 -0.91 -1.46 2.38
N ASN A 91 0.11 -1.05 1.62
CA ASN A 91 0.63 -1.87 0.54
C ASN A 91 1.25 -3.18 1.06
N LEU A 92 2.12 -3.09 2.07
CA LEU A 92 2.76 -4.25 2.68
C LEU A 92 1.74 -5.23 3.25
N ARG A 93 0.71 -4.75 3.96
CA ARG A 93 -0.39 -5.60 4.46
C ARG A 93 -1.11 -6.33 3.34
N LYS A 94 -1.44 -5.64 2.23
CA LYS A 94 -2.11 -6.25 1.08
C LYS A 94 -1.22 -7.30 0.40
N SER A 95 0.05 -6.99 0.19
CA SER A 95 1.06 -7.89 -0.37
C SER A 95 1.22 -9.14 0.49
N TRP A 96 1.46 -8.95 1.79
CA TRP A 96 1.64 -10.02 2.76
C TRP A 96 0.41 -10.91 2.88
N ASN A 97 -0.77 -10.32 3.14
CA ASN A 97 -2.01 -11.09 3.29
C ASN A 97 -2.34 -11.89 2.02
N SER A 98 -2.12 -11.31 0.83
CA SER A 98 -2.37 -12.00 -0.43
C SER A 98 -1.39 -13.15 -0.66
N ALA A 99 -0.10 -12.95 -0.38
CA ALA A 99 0.93 -13.98 -0.53
C ALA A 99 0.76 -15.11 0.50
N PHE A 100 0.73 -14.77 1.79
CA PHE A 100 0.71 -15.74 2.88
C PHE A 100 -0.53 -16.63 2.85
N ARG A 101 -1.72 -16.06 2.65
CA ARG A 101 -2.98 -16.83 2.63
C ARG A 101 -3.13 -17.72 1.41
N ARG A 102 -2.63 -17.26 0.26
CA ARG A 102 -2.68 -18.02 -0.99
C ARG A 102 -1.69 -19.18 -0.97
N LEU A 103 -0.45 -18.91 -0.56
CA LEU A 103 0.65 -19.85 -0.68
C LEU A 103 0.75 -20.81 0.50
N ARG A 104 0.28 -20.39 1.69
CA ARG A 104 0.30 -21.16 2.95
C ARG A 104 1.66 -21.81 3.21
N PRO A 105 2.73 -21.01 3.35
CA PRO A 105 4.07 -21.54 3.54
C PRO A 105 4.21 -22.30 4.86
N ASN A 106 5.14 -23.25 4.90
CA ASN A 106 5.51 -23.98 6.12
C ASN A 106 6.51 -23.21 6.99
N ALA A 107 7.26 -22.28 6.40
CA ALA A 107 8.18 -21.38 7.09
C ALA A 107 8.33 -20.07 6.31
N VAL A 108 8.82 -19.03 6.98
CA VAL A 108 9.14 -17.74 6.38
C VAL A 108 10.60 -17.42 6.63
N ILE A 109 11.29 -16.86 5.65
CA ILE A 109 12.62 -16.28 5.80
C ILE A 109 12.53 -14.80 5.44
N VAL A 110 13.14 -13.94 6.26
CA VAL A 110 13.25 -12.49 6.03
C VAL A 110 14.73 -12.12 5.92
N LEU A 111 15.14 -11.67 4.73
CA LEU A 111 16.54 -11.37 4.41
C LEU A 111 16.92 -9.94 4.78
N GLY A 112 16.74 -9.56 6.04
CA GLY A 112 17.15 -8.27 6.56
C GLY A 112 16.21 -7.12 6.25
N ASP A 113 16.57 -6.00 6.85
CA ASP A 113 15.98 -4.69 6.66
C ASP A 113 14.47 -4.71 6.96
N MET A 114 14.11 -5.27 8.12
CA MET A 114 12.72 -5.29 8.57
C MET A 114 12.19 -3.87 8.78
N MET A 115 13.03 -3.01 9.35
CA MET A 115 12.72 -1.61 9.68
C MET A 115 13.74 -0.68 9.05
N ASP A 116 13.28 0.37 8.38
CA ASP A 116 14.17 1.29 7.67
C ASP A 116 15.16 2.03 8.58
N ASN A 117 14.81 2.21 9.85
CA ASN A 117 15.64 2.93 10.82
C ASN A 117 15.87 2.12 12.10
N GLY A 118 15.88 0.78 12.01
CA GLY A 118 16.09 -0.11 13.17
C GLY A 118 17.38 0.18 13.93
N ARG A 119 18.43 0.56 13.21
CA ARG A 119 19.75 0.93 13.75
C ARG A 119 19.81 2.31 14.43
N LEU A 120 18.84 3.20 14.20
CA LEU A 120 18.96 4.59 14.65
C LEU A 120 18.70 4.75 16.15
N SER A 121 19.29 5.80 16.72
CA SER A 121 19.03 6.20 18.11
C SER A 121 17.56 6.58 18.32
N MET A 122 16.90 5.85 19.19
CA MET A 122 15.52 6.07 19.61
C MET A 122 15.30 5.53 21.02
N THR A 123 14.24 5.97 21.68
CA THR A 123 13.86 5.42 23.00
C THR A 123 13.36 3.99 22.86
N ASN A 124 13.49 3.18 23.91
CA ASN A 124 12.96 1.81 23.93
C ASN A 124 11.47 1.78 23.57
N SER A 125 10.66 2.69 24.12
CA SER A 125 9.22 2.76 23.80
C SER A 125 8.93 3.01 22.32
N GLN A 126 9.77 3.78 21.64
CA GLN A 126 9.62 4.02 20.20
C GLN A 126 9.99 2.78 19.40
N TYR A 127 11.06 2.08 19.79
CA TYR A 127 11.45 0.84 19.14
C TYR A 127 10.39 -0.26 19.32
N GLU A 128 9.87 -0.44 20.53
CA GLU A 128 8.80 -1.40 20.81
C GLU A 128 7.54 -1.11 19.99
N ALA A 129 7.13 0.16 19.87
CA ALA A 129 6.01 0.54 19.02
C ALA A 129 6.30 0.29 17.52
N TYR A 130 7.54 0.49 17.09
CA TYR A 130 7.98 0.24 15.72
C TYR A 130 7.95 -1.26 15.39
N TYR A 131 8.49 -2.09 16.29
CA TYR A 131 8.44 -3.55 16.20
C TYR A 131 7.02 -4.10 16.24
N ALA A 132 6.18 -3.63 17.17
CA ALA A 132 4.78 -4.03 17.25
C ALA A 132 4.02 -3.72 15.94
N ARG A 133 4.36 -2.61 15.28
CA ARG A 133 3.82 -2.27 13.96
C ARG A 133 4.32 -3.22 12.87
N TYR A 134 5.60 -3.58 12.87
CA TYR A 134 6.14 -4.61 11.98
C TYR A 134 5.38 -5.94 12.14
N GLN A 135 5.26 -6.43 13.37
CA GLN A 135 4.52 -7.66 13.66
C GLN A 135 3.05 -7.58 13.23
N SER A 136 2.42 -6.41 13.39
CA SER A 136 1.04 -6.19 12.97
C SER A 136 0.88 -6.21 11.44
N ILE A 137 1.85 -5.69 10.68
CA ILE A 137 1.82 -5.70 9.20
C ILE A 137 2.00 -7.12 8.67
N PHE A 138 2.94 -7.86 9.25
CA PHE A 138 3.29 -9.24 8.87
C PHE A 138 2.59 -10.29 9.73
N SER A 139 1.38 -9.99 10.22
CA SER A 139 0.62 -10.91 11.06
C SER A 139 0.29 -12.20 10.33
N MET A 140 0.41 -13.32 11.03
CA MET A 140 0.07 -14.66 10.53
C MET A 140 -1.26 -15.17 11.10
N GLY A 141 -1.99 -14.31 11.83
CA GLY A 141 -3.19 -14.70 12.58
C GLY A 141 -2.87 -15.79 13.60
N ASP A 142 -3.71 -16.83 13.64
CA ASP A 142 -3.51 -17.99 14.54
C ASP A 142 -2.50 -19.02 13.99
N ALA A 143 -1.93 -18.80 12.80
CA ALA A 143 -0.99 -19.74 12.21
C ALA A 143 0.37 -19.66 12.91
N SER A 144 0.81 -20.77 13.48
CA SER A 144 2.17 -20.91 14.03
C SER A 144 3.13 -21.34 12.92
N VAL A 145 3.56 -20.36 12.11
CA VAL A 145 4.57 -20.57 11.06
C VAL A 145 5.92 -20.05 11.57
N PRO A 146 6.98 -20.88 11.60
CA PRO A 146 8.30 -20.43 12.01
C PRO A 146 8.85 -19.38 11.04
N THR A 147 9.38 -18.29 11.59
CA THR A 147 10.04 -17.23 10.82
C THR A 147 11.52 -17.16 11.21
N PHE A 148 12.38 -17.13 10.21
CA PHE A 148 13.82 -16.98 10.35
C PHE A 148 14.23 -15.61 9.83
N TYR A 149 14.95 -14.86 10.65
CA TYR A 149 15.39 -13.50 10.34
C TYR A 149 16.89 -13.47 10.11
N LEU A 150 17.32 -12.61 9.21
CA LEU A 150 18.71 -12.22 9.02
C LEU A 150 18.82 -10.71 9.23
N PRO A 151 19.90 -10.15 9.81
CA PRO A 151 20.03 -8.70 9.93
C PRO A 151 20.46 -8.07 8.62
N GLY A 152 19.88 -6.92 8.30
CA GLY A 152 20.38 -6.03 7.26
C GLY A 152 21.08 -4.79 7.81
N ASN A 153 21.66 -4.00 6.93
CA ASN A 153 22.38 -2.78 7.31
C ASN A 153 21.44 -1.74 7.91
N HIS A 154 20.13 -1.73 7.61
CA HIS A 154 19.19 -0.83 8.26
C HIS A 154 18.79 -1.26 9.68
N ASP A 155 18.98 -2.54 10.01
CA ASP A 155 18.63 -3.11 11.31
C ASP A 155 19.72 -2.93 12.37
N VAL A 156 20.97 -3.26 12.02
CA VAL A 156 22.12 -3.27 12.95
C VAL A 156 23.17 -2.19 12.64
N GLY A 157 23.14 -1.63 11.43
CA GLY A 157 24.13 -0.66 10.97
C GLY A 157 25.29 -1.30 10.20
N LEU A 158 26.00 -0.46 9.45
CA LEU A 158 27.22 -0.80 8.72
C LEU A 158 28.17 0.40 8.80
N GLY A 159 29.32 0.20 9.44
CA GLY A 159 30.25 1.25 9.80
C GLY A 159 29.79 2.07 11.01
N HIS A 160 30.58 3.09 11.36
CA HIS A 160 30.32 3.92 12.54
C HIS A 160 29.61 5.23 12.19
N ALA A 161 28.52 5.53 12.89
CA ALA A 161 27.76 6.78 12.77
C ALA A 161 27.26 7.26 14.14
N THR A 162 27.30 8.57 14.37
CA THR A 162 26.75 9.17 15.61
C THR A 162 25.23 9.02 15.72
N SER A 163 24.53 8.79 14.61
CA SER A 163 23.09 8.53 14.57
C SER A 163 22.73 7.08 14.89
N PHE A 164 23.68 6.14 14.82
CA PHE A 164 23.43 4.74 15.12
C PHE A 164 23.37 4.53 16.63
N SER A 165 22.39 3.72 17.07
CA SER A 165 22.20 3.37 18.47
C SER A 165 23.26 2.36 18.89
N LEU A 166 23.88 2.56 20.05
CA LEU A 166 24.76 1.55 20.65
C LEU A 166 23.97 0.28 21.04
N GLU A 167 22.66 0.39 21.15
CA GLU A 167 21.73 -0.70 21.48
C GLU A 167 21.18 -1.42 20.24
N ALA A 168 21.55 -1.04 19.01
CA ALA A 168 20.98 -1.61 17.78
C ALA A 168 21.09 -3.14 17.75
N ASP A 169 22.28 -3.67 18.02
CA ASP A 169 22.57 -5.11 18.10
C ASP A 169 21.69 -5.83 19.13
N ALA A 170 21.62 -5.27 20.34
CA ALA A 170 20.86 -5.86 21.44
C ALA A 170 19.36 -5.86 21.16
N ARG A 171 18.85 -4.77 20.56
CA ARG A 171 17.44 -4.66 20.15
C ARG A 171 17.12 -5.64 19.04
N TYR A 172 17.97 -5.73 18.01
CA TYR A 172 17.80 -6.73 16.96
C TYR A 172 17.71 -8.14 17.56
N ALA A 173 18.70 -8.50 18.38
CA ALA A 173 18.79 -9.84 18.96
C ALA A 173 17.58 -10.20 19.84
N ALA A 174 17.05 -9.23 20.59
CA ALA A 174 15.88 -9.43 21.45
C ALA A 174 14.57 -9.65 20.65
N HIS A 175 14.49 -9.17 19.41
CA HIS A 175 13.23 -9.12 18.64
C HIS A 175 13.20 -10.05 17.42
N PHE A 176 14.36 -10.30 16.81
CA PHE A 176 14.51 -11.08 15.58
C PHE A 176 15.44 -12.29 15.76
N GLY A 177 16.19 -12.35 16.86
CA GLY A 177 17.01 -13.50 17.24
C GLY A 177 18.49 -13.37 16.86
N SER A 178 19.20 -14.50 16.86
CA SER A 178 20.64 -14.53 16.58
C SER A 178 20.98 -14.01 15.19
N ARG A 179 22.11 -13.30 15.06
CA ARG A 179 22.56 -12.70 13.79
C ARG A 179 23.27 -13.71 12.87
N ASN A 180 23.97 -14.67 13.46
CA ASN A 180 24.63 -15.78 12.78
C ASN A 180 24.09 -17.09 13.35
N TYR A 181 23.49 -17.94 12.53
CA TYR A 181 22.98 -19.23 12.99
C TYR A 181 22.70 -20.19 11.84
N ARG A 182 22.53 -21.46 12.19
CA ARG A 182 22.13 -22.52 11.25
C ARG A 182 20.80 -23.14 11.64
N ARG A 183 20.06 -23.63 10.64
CA ARG A 183 18.83 -24.42 10.82
C ARG A 183 18.83 -25.58 9.84
N THR A 184 18.22 -26.69 10.22
CA THR A 184 18.02 -27.83 9.32
C THR A 184 16.55 -27.92 8.95
N VAL A 185 16.24 -27.86 7.66
CA VAL A 185 14.87 -27.97 7.13
C VAL A 185 14.89 -28.92 5.95
N GLY A 186 14.08 -29.98 5.98
CA GLY A 186 14.02 -30.95 4.89
C GLY A 186 15.37 -31.58 4.54
N ASN A 187 16.20 -31.92 5.54
CA ASN A 187 17.57 -32.42 5.36
C ASN A 187 18.51 -31.49 4.57
N HIS A 188 18.20 -30.20 4.51
CA HIS A 188 19.10 -29.15 4.02
C HIS A 188 19.59 -28.32 5.20
N THR A 189 20.83 -27.85 5.12
CA THR A 189 21.40 -26.90 6.09
C THR A 189 21.19 -25.47 5.58
N LEU A 190 20.41 -24.68 6.30
CA LEU A 190 20.19 -23.27 6.04
C LEU A 190 21.17 -22.49 6.91
N LEU A 191 22.06 -21.71 6.28
CA LEU A 191 23.10 -20.94 6.95
C LEU A 191 22.80 -19.44 6.81
N PHE A 192 22.60 -18.77 7.94
CA PHE A 192 22.30 -17.34 8.02
C PHE A 192 23.54 -16.59 8.50
N ILE A 193 24.05 -15.68 7.67
CA ILE A 193 25.28 -14.92 7.93
C ILE A 193 24.98 -13.43 8.02
N ASP A 194 25.39 -12.84 9.15
CA ASP A 194 25.37 -11.40 9.40
C ASP A 194 26.33 -10.67 8.45
N ALA A 195 25.78 -10.22 7.33
CA ALA A 195 26.54 -9.60 6.27
C ALA A 195 27.13 -8.22 6.66
N PRO A 196 26.39 -7.32 7.35
CA PRO A 196 26.97 -6.08 7.85
C PRO A 196 28.19 -6.30 8.74
N SER A 197 28.10 -7.19 9.73
CA SER A 197 29.24 -7.52 10.60
C SER A 197 30.39 -8.17 9.82
N LEU A 198 30.10 -8.96 8.78
CA LEU A 198 31.12 -9.59 7.94
C LEU A 198 31.90 -8.55 7.14
N VAL A 199 31.23 -7.51 6.63
CA VAL A 199 31.89 -6.40 5.93
C VAL A 199 32.85 -5.68 6.86
N GLU A 200 32.45 -5.38 8.09
CA GLU A 200 33.31 -4.72 9.08
C GLU A 200 34.50 -5.59 9.48
N GLU A 201 34.26 -6.88 9.73
CA GLU A 201 35.33 -7.83 10.06
C GLU A 201 36.30 -8.01 8.88
N ASP A 202 35.81 -8.04 7.64
CA ASP A 202 36.64 -8.13 6.45
C ASP A 202 37.54 -6.91 6.28
N PHE A 203 37.03 -5.71 6.58
CA PHE A 203 37.81 -4.48 6.59
C PHE A 203 38.95 -4.55 7.61
N LEU A 204 38.66 -4.96 8.85
CA LEU A 204 39.66 -5.12 9.92
C LEU A 204 40.72 -6.17 9.57
N ARG A 205 40.28 -7.29 8.98
CA ARG A 205 41.16 -8.35 8.48
C ARG A 205 42.12 -7.83 7.43
N ALA A 206 41.59 -7.12 6.43
CA ALA A 206 42.36 -6.59 5.31
C ALA A 206 43.34 -5.49 5.76
N GLU A 207 42.92 -4.58 6.64
CA GLU A 207 43.78 -3.52 7.20
C GLU A 207 45.01 -4.09 7.92
N ARG A 208 44.85 -5.25 8.57
CA ARG A 208 45.94 -5.94 9.27
C ARG A 208 46.74 -6.89 8.38
N GLY A 209 46.44 -6.96 7.07
CA GLY A 209 47.17 -7.77 6.11
C GLY A 209 47.01 -9.29 6.30
N HIS A 210 45.92 -9.74 6.92
CA HIS A 210 45.64 -11.16 7.09
C HIS A 210 44.81 -11.71 5.93
N ASP A 211 45.05 -12.95 5.54
CA ASP A 211 44.10 -13.75 4.77
C ASP A 211 43.04 -14.36 5.69
N TYR A 212 41.93 -14.87 5.13
CA TYR A 212 40.87 -15.50 5.93
C TYR A 212 41.37 -16.70 6.74
N ASP A 213 42.30 -17.48 6.20
CA ASP A 213 42.84 -18.66 6.90
C ASP A 213 43.68 -18.27 8.13
N SER A 214 44.49 -17.21 8.01
CA SER A 214 45.35 -16.71 9.09
C SER A 214 44.67 -15.70 10.01
N TRP A 215 43.45 -15.27 9.70
CA TRP A 215 42.68 -14.35 10.53
C TRP A 215 42.20 -15.05 11.82
N PRO A 216 42.53 -14.53 13.02
CA PRO A 216 42.14 -15.13 14.30
C PRO A 216 40.63 -15.10 14.58
N ALA A 217 39.83 -14.53 13.68
CA ALA A 217 38.38 -14.33 13.79
C ALA A 217 37.97 -13.48 15.01
N VAL A 218 36.98 -12.62 14.82
CA VAL A 218 36.35 -11.91 15.94
C VAL A 218 35.51 -12.92 16.73
N ALA A 219 35.66 -12.94 18.05
CA ALA A 219 34.89 -13.83 18.92
C ALA A 219 33.39 -13.59 18.74
N HIS A 220 32.64 -14.66 18.51
CA HIS A 220 31.21 -14.65 18.17
C HIS A 220 30.88 -13.90 16.86
N GLY A 221 31.88 -13.63 16.03
CA GLY A 221 31.76 -12.97 14.74
C GLY A 221 31.37 -13.92 13.59
N PRO A 222 31.01 -13.36 12.43
CA PRO A 222 30.62 -14.14 11.26
C PRO A 222 31.73 -15.05 10.74
N VAL A 223 33.01 -14.62 10.75
CA VAL A 223 34.10 -15.47 10.26
C VAL A 223 34.32 -16.69 11.15
N GLU A 224 34.28 -16.52 12.48
CA GLU A 224 34.35 -17.64 13.43
C GLU A 224 33.18 -18.60 13.19
N PHE A 225 31.96 -18.07 13.08
CA PHE A 225 30.75 -18.85 12.85
C PHE A 225 30.83 -19.69 11.58
N VAL A 226 31.31 -19.12 10.47
CA VAL A 226 31.48 -19.87 9.21
C VAL A 226 32.50 -20.98 9.37
N LYS A 227 33.69 -20.70 9.93
CA LYS A 227 34.74 -21.70 10.15
C LYS A 227 34.26 -22.86 11.05
N GLN A 228 33.48 -22.56 12.09
CA GLN A 228 32.92 -23.58 12.97
C GLN A 228 31.81 -24.38 12.29
N SER A 229 30.93 -23.72 11.52
CA SER A 229 29.80 -24.36 10.85
C SER A 229 30.23 -25.37 9.80
N THR A 230 31.38 -25.15 9.16
CA THR A 230 31.91 -26.00 8.09
C THR A 230 32.73 -27.18 8.62
N SER A 231 33.23 -27.09 9.86
CA SER A 231 33.87 -28.22 10.56
C SER A 231 32.88 -29.33 10.95
N ILE A 232 31.58 -29.04 10.95
CA ILE A 232 30.53 -29.99 11.26
C ILE A 232 30.04 -30.62 9.95
N GLU A 233 30.13 -31.94 9.85
CA GLU A 233 29.69 -32.67 8.67
C GLU A 233 28.21 -32.36 8.37
N ASN A 234 27.95 -31.74 7.21
CA ASN A 234 26.62 -31.34 6.82
C ASN A 234 25.78 -32.58 6.51
N GLN A 235 24.56 -32.66 7.06
CA GLN A 235 23.63 -33.78 6.83
C GLN A 235 22.95 -33.74 5.44
N GLY A 236 23.30 -32.75 4.60
CA GLY A 236 22.78 -32.55 3.25
C GLY A 236 23.25 -31.23 2.62
N PRO A 237 22.64 -30.78 1.51
CA PRO A 237 23.04 -29.56 0.81
C PRO A 237 22.92 -28.31 1.68
N ALA A 238 23.92 -27.43 1.61
CA ALA A 238 23.89 -26.14 2.28
C ALA A 238 23.24 -25.06 1.41
N ILE A 239 22.46 -24.18 2.02
CA ILE A 239 21.87 -22.99 1.39
C ILE A 239 22.34 -21.79 2.19
N LEU A 240 22.97 -20.84 1.50
CA LEU A 240 23.52 -19.64 2.11
C LEU A 240 22.53 -18.49 2.02
N PHE A 241 22.23 -17.88 3.16
CA PHE A 241 21.45 -16.66 3.28
C PHE A 241 22.35 -15.53 3.80
N THR A 242 22.40 -14.45 3.04
CA THR A 242 23.13 -13.21 3.36
C THR A 242 22.18 -12.04 3.08
N HIS A 243 22.37 -10.89 3.72
CA HIS A 243 21.60 -9.70 3.35
C HIS A 243 22.29 -9.02 2.16
N ILE A 244 23.59 -8.72 2.29
CA ILE A 244 24.39 -8.11 1.22
C ILE A 244 24.76 -9.19 0.17
N PRO A 245 24.50 -8.94 -1.13
CA PRO A 245 24.82 -9.87 -2.21
C PRO A 245 26.32 -10.19 -2.33
N LEU A 246 26.66 -11.36 -2.88
CA LEU A 246 28.07 -11.71 -3.13
C LEU A 246 28.65 -10.88 -4.29
N SER A 247 29.97 -10.69 -4.25
CA SER A 247 30.72 -9.94 -5.27
C SER A 247 30.56 -10.56 -6.66
N ARG A 248 30.42 -9.69 -7.66
CA ARG A 248 30.28 -10.06 -9.07
C ARG A 248 30.87 -8.96 -9.98
N PRO A 249 31.18 -9.27 -11.25
CA PRO A 249 31.59 -8.25 -12.21
C PRO A 249 30.57 -7.11 -12.32
N LEU A 250 31.04 -5.87 -12.52
CA LEU A 250 30.20 -4.65 -12.47
C LEU A 250 28.99 -4.65 -13.40
N ASP A 251 29.11 -5.26 -14.57
CA ASP A 251 28.05 -5.34 -15.58
C ASP A 251 27.49 -6.77 -15.72
N ALA A 252 27.62 -7.58 -14.65
CA ALA A 252 27.03 -8.91 -14.60
C ALA A 252 25.52 -8.84 -14.87
N PHE A 253 25.06 -9.70 -15.79
CA PHE A 253 23.65 -9.79 -16.13
C PHE A 253 22.87 -10.43 -14.98
N CYS A 254 21.79 -9.76 -14.56
CA CYS A 254 20.96 -10.14 -13.42
C CYS A 254 19.69 -10.93 -13.80
N GLY A 255 19.61 -11.43 -15.03
CA GLY A 255 18.40 -12.07 -15.54
C GLY A 255 17.33 -11.07 -16.02
N PRO A 256 16.29 -11.57 -16.69
CA PRO A 256 15.28 -10.74 -17.36
C PRO A 256 14.23 -10.12 -16.42
N LEU A 257 14.22 -10.52 -15.14
CA LEU A 257 13.24 -10.04 -14.15
C LEU A 257 13.69 -8.79 -13.40
N ARG A 258 14.95 -8.38 -13.56
CA ARG A 258 15.46 -7.10 -13.05
C ARG A 258 14.83 -5.95 -13.81
N GLU A 259 14.44 -4.89 -13.11
CA GLU A 259 13.85 -3.71 -13.74
C GLU A 259 14.91 -2.74 -14.27
N LYS A 260 16.06 -2.63 -13.60
CA LYS A 260 17.07 -1.59 -13.91
C LYS A 260 18.51 -2.08 -13.78
N GLY A 261 19.27 -1.99 -14.87
CA GLY A 261 20.74 -2.06 -14.84
C GLY A 261 21.31 -3.38 -14.30
N SER A 262 22.46 -3.29 -13.63
CA SER A 262 23.15 -4.37 -12.90
C SER A 262 23.37 -3.96 -11.44
N ILE A 263 23.85 -4.87 -10.59
CA ILE A 263 24.36 -4.52 -9.26
C ILE A 263 25.81 -4.07 -9.42
N ARG A 264 26.06 -2.77 -9.27
CA ARG A 264 27.41 -2.21 -9.35
C ARG A 264 28.02 -2.17 -7.96
N GLN A 265 29.28 -2.60 -7.86
CA GLN A 265 30.04 -2.49 -6.62
C GLN A 265 30.09 -1.01 -6.19
N GLY A 266 29.80 -0.78 -4.93
CA GLY A 266 29.73 0.55 -4.33
C GLY A 266 29.61 0.42 -2.83
N TYR A 267 30.18 1.38 -2.11
CA TYR A 267 30.09 1.46 -0.66
C TYR A 267 30.04 2.93 -0.25
N GLY A 268 29.50 3.18 0.92
CA GLY A 268 29.46 4.50 1.50
C GLY A 268 28.96 4.46 2.93
N PHE A 269 28.46 5.59 3.39
CA PHE A 269 27.97 5.70 4.75
C PHE A 269 26.74 4.81 4.97
N GLY A 270 26.89 3.75 5.78
CA GLY A 270 25.79 2.86 6.15
C GLY A 270 25.36 1.86 5.09
N TYR A 271 26.11 1.68 3.98
CA TYR A 271 25.74 0.72 2.93
C TYR A 271 26.95 0.17 2.17
N GLN A 272 26.78 -1.03 1.61
CA GLN A 272 27.69 -1.64 0.66
C GLN A 272 26.90 -2.60 -0.25
N ASN A 273 26.94 -2.37 -1.56
CA ASN A 273 26.06 -3.04 -2.52
C ASN A 273 26.37 -4.54 -2.74
N THR A 274 27.63 -4.94 -2.53
CA THR A 274 28.06 -6.35 -2.60
C THR A 274 29.19 -6.60 -1.62
N LEU A 275 29.32 -7.82 -1.11
CA LEU A 275 30.50 -8.26 -0.38
C LEU A 275 31.78 -8.09 -1.23
N THR A 276 32.94 -8.08 -0.58
CA THR A 276 34.23 -8.03 -1.30
C THR A 276 34.51 -9.36 -2.01
N ASP A 277 35.43 -9.34 -2.99
CA ASP A 277 35.89 -10.57 -3.65
C ASP A 277 36.51 -11.56 -2.65
N GLY A 278 37.20 -11.05 -1.63
CA GLY A 278 37.80 -11.84 -0.56
C GLY A 278 36.75 -12.56 0.27
N ALA A 279 35.77 -11.80 0.79
CA ALA A 279 34.66 -12.34 1.58
C ALA A 279 33.82 -13.34 0.76
N THR A 280 33.55 -13.01 -0.50
CA THR A 280 32.82 -13.88 -1.44
C THR A 280 33.54 -15.22 -1.63
N ARG A 281 34.85 -15.19 -1.91
CA ARG A 281 35.66 -16.40 -2.05
C ARG A 281 35.69 -17.22 -0.77
N PHE A 282 35.85 -16.56 0.38
CA PHE A 282 35.82 -17.22 1.68
C PHE A 282 34.50 -17.97 1.92
N LEU A 283 33.36 -17.33 1.65
CA LEU A 283 32.05 -17.95 1.82
C LEU A 283 31.84 -19.12 0.86
N LEU A 284 32.17 -18.95 -0.43
CA LEU A 284 32.02 -20.00 -1.43
C LEU A 284 32.89 -21.22 -1.11
N GLU A 285 34.14 -21.02 -0.69
CA GLU A 285 35.06 -22.11 -0.37
C GLU A 285 34.72 -22.82 0.93
N SER A 286 34.34 -22.06 1.95
CA SER A 286 34.03 -22.61 3.26
C SER A 286 32.70 -23.35 3.23
N VAL A 287 31.65 -22.71 2.71
CA VAL A 287 30.27 -23.21 2.80
C VAL A 287 29.96 -24.23 1.69
N LYS A 288 30.54 -24.03 0.49
CA LYS A 288 30.20 -24.79 -0.74
C LYS A 288 28.68 -24.91 -0.95
N PRO A 289 27.97 -23.76 -1.05
CA PRO A 289 26.52 -23.75 -1.08
C PRO A 289 25.98 -24.35 -2.38
N SER A 290 24.78 -24.94 -2.30
CA SER A 290 23.99 -25.41 -3.45
C SER A 290 23.05 -24.33 -4.00
N LEU A 291 22.74 -23.32 -3.20
CA LEU A 291 21.94 -22.15 -3.54
C LEU A 291 22.30 -21.00 -2.59
N ILE A 292 22.32 -19.78 -3.11
CA ILE A 292 22.55 -18.55 -2.33
C ILE A 292 21.34 -17.64 -2.50
N MET A 293 20.86 -17.04 -1.42
CA MET A 293 19.83 -16.00 -1.46
C MET A 293 20.29 -14.75 -0.71
N SER A 294 20.13 -13.59 -1.36
CA SER A 294 20.50 -12.27 -0.85
C SER A 294 19.35 -11.25 -0.91
N GLY A 295 19.49 -10.09 -0.25
CA GLY A 295 18.57 -8.94 -0.28
C GLY A 295 19.30 -7.65 -0.67
N ASP A 296 19.05 -6.54 0.04
CA ASP A 296 19.78 -5.25 0.01
C ASP A 296 19.66 -4.42 -1.29
N ASP A 297 19.85 -5.02 -2.48
CA ASP A 297 19.78 -4.27 -3.75
C ASP A 297 18.34 -3.86 -4.16
N HIS A 298 17.34 -4.40 -3.45
CA HIS A 298 15.90 -4.20 -3.63
C HIS A 298 15.31 -4.70 -4.96
N ASP A 299 16.08 -4.81 -6.03
CA ASP A 299 15.65 -5.35 -7.33
C ASP A 299 16.10 -6.82 -7.49
N TYR A 300 15.42 -7.58 -8.35
CA TYR A 300 15.77 -8.96 -8.60
C TYR A 300 17.15 -9.04 -9.28
N CYS A 301 17.97 -10.01 -8.88
CA CYS A 301 19.15 -10.39 -9.63
C CYS A 301 19.40 -11.90 -9.52
N GLU A 302 19.58 -12.57 -10.65
CA GLU A 302 20.07 -13.94 -10.71
C GLU A 302 21.48 -13.93 -11.28
N TYR A 303 22.42 -14.55 -10.58
CA TYR A 303 23.82 -14.64 -11.00
C TYR A 303 24.43 -16.00 -10.63
N GLU A 304 25.33 -16.52 -11.44
CA GLU A 304 26.01 -17.80 -11.19
C GLU A 304 27.46 -17.58 -10.76
N HIS A 305 27.77 -18.00 -9.53
CA HIS A 305 29.13 -18.03 -9.01
C HIS A 305 29.84 -19.32 -9.36
N THR A 306 31.17 -19.29 -9.33
CA THR A 306 32.00 -20.49 -9.46
C THR A 306 32.69 -20.75 -8.14
N ILE A 307 32.47 -21.93 -7.56
CA ILE A 307 33.19 -22.35 -6.35
C ILE A 307 34.65 -22.60 -6.75
N PRO A 308 35.64 -21.88 -6.20
CA PRO A 308 36.99 -21.90 -6.77
C PRO A 308 37.70 -23.27 -6.66
N SER A 309 37.46 -24.05 -5.60
CA SER A 309 38.09 -25.37 -5.42
C SER A 309 37.51 -26.48 -6.30
N SER A 310 36.20 -26.47 -6.57
CA SER A 310 35.54 -27.52 -7.36
C SER A 310 35.26 -27.12 -8.81
N GLY A 311 35.21 -25.82 -9.12
CA GLY A 311 34.73 -25.30 -10.40
C GLY A 311 33.22 -25.41 -10.59
N GLU A 312 32.49 -25.89 -9.58
CA GLU A 312 31.03 -26.04 -9.62
C GLU A 312 30.34 -24.67 -9.66
N LYS A 313 29.24 -24.58 -10.41
CA LYS A 313 28.44 -23.38 -10.52
C LYS A 313 27.34 -23.38 -9.46
N VAL A 314 27.21 -22.27 -8.74
CA VAL A 314 26.13 -22.08 -7.76
C VAL A 314 25.36 -20.81 -8.09
N LYS A 315 24.03 -20.94 -8.10
CA LYS A 315 23.11 -19.83 -8.33
C LYS A 315 22.98 -18.96 -7.08
N GLU A 316 23.07 -17.65 -7.26
CA GLU A 316 22.60 -16.65 -6.30
C GLU A 316 21.34 -15.97 -6.82
N VAL A 317 20.34 -15.85 -5.94
CA VAL A 317 19.17 -15.00 -6.15
C VAL A 317 19.18 -13.85 -5.15
N THR A 318 19.40 -12.65 -5.65
CA THR A 318 19.08 -11.43 -4.92
C THR A 318 17.57 -11.21 -5.00
N VAL A 319 16.90 -11.41 -3.87
CA VAL A 319 15.46 -11.39 -3.71
C VAL A 319 14.97 -9.96 -3.78
N LYS A 320 13.97 -9.74 -4.62
CA LYS A 320 13.34 -8.42 -4.79
C LYS A 320 12.67 -7.98 -3.49
N SER A 321 12.77 -6.69 -3.16
CA SER A 321 12.09 -6.10 -2.00
C SER A 321 10.58 -6.32 -2.10
N ILE A 322 9.96 -6.66 -0.97
CA ILE A 322 8.49 -6.72 -0.85
C ILE A 322 7.84 -5.33 -0.75
N SER A 323 8.65 -4.29 -0.49
CA SER A 323 8.20 -2.92 -0.28
C SER A 323 8.11 -2.12 -1.56
N ILE A 324 7.06 -1.30 -1.69
CA ILE A 324 6.93 -0.30 -2.76
C ILE A 324 7.83 0.92 -2.57
N ALA A 325 8.48 1.08 -1.42
CA ALA A 325 9.25 2.27 -1.09
C ALA A 325 10.71 2.22 -1.60
N MET A 326 11.11 1.11 -2.25
CA MET A 326 12.52 0.80 -2.54
C MET A 326 12.94 0.98 -3.99
N GLY A 327 12.37 1.98 -4.65
CA GLY A 327 12.82 2.39 -6.00
C GLY A 327 12.46 1.43 -7.14
N ILE A 328 11.71 0.37 -6.84
CA ILE A 328 11.20 -0.63 -7.78
C ILE A 328 9.72 -0.40 -8.12
N ARG A 329 9.29 -0.85 -9.29
CA ARG A 329 7.91 -0.74 -9.78
C ARG A 329 7.04 -1.88 -9.30
N ARG A 330 7.52 -3.13 -9.40
CA ARG A 330 6.75 -4.32 -9.01
C ARG A 330 7.45 -5.08 -7.90
N PRO A 331 7.12 -4.83 -6.62
CA PRO A 331 7.71 -5.58 -5.50
C PRO A 331 7.61 -7.10 -5.68
N GLY A 332 8.35 -7.88 -4.92
CA GLY A 332 8.35 -9.32 -5.07
C GLY A 332 8.76 -10.10 -3.83
N PHE A 333 8.82 -11.41 -4.00
CA PHE A 333 9.33 -12.37 -3.03
C PHE A 333 9.75 -13.66 -3.75
N GLN A 334 10.49 -14.52 -3.07
CA GLN A 334 10.96 -15.80 -3.60
C GLN A 334 10.25 -16.96 -2.91
N LEU A 335 9.86 -17.97 -3.69
CA LEU A 335 9.41 -19.27 -3.20
C LEU A 335 10.59 -20.22 -3.17
N LEU A 336 10.75 -20.97 -2.08
CA LEU A 336 11.76 -22.02 -1.94
C LEU A 336 11.09 -23.33 -1.54
N SER A 337 11.33 -24.39 -2.32
CA SER A 337 10.87 -25.75 -2.04
C SER A 337 12.08 -26.65 -1.77
N LEU A 338 12.10 -27.26 -0.58
CA LEU A 338 13.12 -28.20 -0.14
C LEU A 338 12.52 -29.59 -0.02
N THR A 339 13.03 -30.54 -0.81
CA THR A 339 12.53 -31.91 -0.82
C THR A 339 13.45 -32.82 -0.02
N SER A 340 12.86 -33.52 0.94
CA SER A 340 13.52 -34.54 1.75
C SER A 340 12.94 -35.90 1.44
N ILE A 341 13.77 -36.93 1.49
CA ILE A 341 13.35 -38.32 1.23
C ILE A 341 13.39 -39.08 2.55
N VAL A 342 12.26 -39.65 2.96
CA VAL A 342 12.19 -40.48 4.17
C VAL A 342 12.72 -41.88 3.82
N PRO A 343 13.76 -42.38 4.51
CA PRO A 343 14.29 -43.72 4.25
C PRO A 343 13.20 -44.79 4.45
N SER A 344 13.03 -45.68 3.47
CA SER A 344 12.17 -46.86 3.63
C SER A 344 12.96 -47.97 4.35
N PRO A 345 12.36 -48.77 5.25
CA PRO A 345 13.03 -49.88 5.94
C PRO A 345 13.73 -50.86 4.99
N ASP A 346 13.19 -51.03 3.77
CA ASP A 346 13.70 -51.98 2.77
C ASP A 346 14.83 -51.40 1.89
N HIS A 347 15.09 -50.09 1.97
CA HIS A 347 16.12 -49.39 1.19
C HIS A 347 16.96 -48.50 2.12
N LEU A 348 17.93 -49.11 2.80
CA LEU A 348 18.94 -48.44 3.62
C LEU A 348 19.94 -47.59 2.80
N THR A 349 19.86 -47.62 1.47
CA THR A 349 20.64 -46.74 0.60
C THR A 349 20.07 -45.33 0.65
N GLN A 350 20.83 -44.39 1.22
CA GLN A 350 20.52 -42.95 1.20
C GLN A 350 20.22 -42.51 -0.24
N ILE A 351 18.96 -42.15 -0.50
CA ILE A 351 18.59 -41.56 -1.79
C ILE A 351 19.14 -40.13 -1.79
N PRO A 352 19.89 -39.69 -2.82
CA PRO A 352 20.43 -38.35 -2.88
C PRO A 352 19.34 -37.29 -2.68
N VAL A 353 19.59 -36.32 -1.79
CA VAL A 353 18.69 -35.19 -1.56
C VAL A 353 18.65 -34.35 -2.85
N PRO A 354 17.48 -34.12 -3.47
CA PRO A 354 17.36 -33.29 -4.66
C PRO A 354 17.82 -31.85 -4.38
N PRO A 355 18.35 -31.12 -5.39
CA PRO A 355 18.73 -29.73 -5.20
C PRO A 355 17.53 -28.85 -4.84
N PRO A 356 17.75 -27.75 -4.08
CA PRO A 356 16.70 -26.81 -3.75
C PRO A 356 16.09 -26.21 -5.02
N CYS A 357 14.78 -26.00 -5.02
CA CYS A 357 14.06 -25.39 -6.14
C CYS A 357 13.46 -24.06 -5.71
N ASP A 358 13.64 -23.03 -6.52
CA ASP A 358 13.13 -21.70 -6.24
C ASP A 358 12.36 -21.09 -7.42
N ALA A 359 11.48 -20.14 -7.12
CA ALA A 359 10.78 -19.34 -8.12
C ALA A 359 10.40 -17.95 -7.60
N PRO A 360 10.59 -16.88 -8.39
CA PRO A 360 10.15 -15.55 -8.02
C PRO A 360 8.65 -15.37 -8.25
N CYS A 361 8.03 -14.54 -7.41
CA CYS A 361 6.69 -14.01 -7.64
C CYS A 361 6.67 -12.49 -7.50
N LEU A 362 5.95 -11.83 -8.42
CA LEU A 362 5.85 -10.39 -8.48
C LEU A 362 4.49 -9.90 -7.98
N LEU A 363 4.51 -8.77 -7.30
CA LEU A 363 3.37 -8.04 -6.78
C LEU A 363 2.97 -6.91 -7.74
N PRO A 364 1.76 -6.33 -7.59
CA PRO A 364 1.29 -5.27 -8.46
C PRO A 364 2.17 -4.01 -8.45
N ASP A 365 2.22 -3.30 -9.59
CA ASP A 365 2.80 -1.95 -9.67
C ASP A 365 1.84 -0.91 -9.06
N GLN A 366 1.75 -0.91 -7.72
CA GLN A 366 0.85 -0.03 -6.99
C GLN A 366 1.19 1.45 -7.20
N LEU A 367 2.48 1.77 -7.31
CA LEU A 367 2.91 3.15 -7.58
C LEU A 367 2.46 3.60 -8.97
N GLY A 368 2.48 2.71 -9.98
CA GLY A 368 1.92 2.97 -11.31
C GLY A 368 0.42 3.11 -11.36
N ILE A 369 -0.28 2.31 -10.56
CA ILE A 369 -1.72 2.47 -10.37
C ILE A 369 -2.02 3.89 -9.86
N TYR A 370 -1.28 4.37 -8.86
CA TYR A 370 -1.48 5.71 -8.32
C TYR A 370 -1.10 6.82 -9.32
N LEU A 371 0.08 6.73 -9.92
CA LEU A 371 0.63 7.80 -10.75
C LEU A 371 -0.02 7.89 -12.13
N TYR A 372 -0.40 6.76 -12.74
CA TYR A 372 -0.89 6.73 -14.11
C TYR A 372 -2.38 6.40 -14.19
N VAL A 373 -2.84 5.33 -13.53
CA VAL A 373 -4.22 4.86 -13.67
C VAL A 373 -5.19 5.81 -12.97
N TYR A 374 -4.99 6.09 -11.68
CA TYR A 374 -5.85 7.03 -10.97
C TYR A 374 -5.75 8.44 -11.53
N THR A 375 -4.55 8.94 -11.84
CA THR A 375 -4.39 10.26 -12.46
C THR A 375 -5.18 10.38 -13.77
N LEU A 376 -5.10 9.38 -14.66
CA LEU A 376 -5.86 9.37 -15.91
C LEU A 376 -7.38 9.35 -15.65
N LEU A 377 -7.84 8.50 -14.72
CA LEU A 377 -9.26 8.44 -14.35
C LEU A 377 -9.75 9.77 -13.78
N VAL A 378 -8.94 10.48 -12.97
CA VAL A 378 -9.26 11.81 -12.45
C VAL A 378 -9.39 12.80 -13.60
N VAL A 379 -8.39 12.89 -14.48
CA VAL A 379 -8.38 13.83 -15.61
C VAL A 379 -9.59 13.62 -16.51
N LEU A 380 -9.88 12.37 -16.89
CA LEU A 380 -11.06 12.04 -17.70
C LEU A 380 -12.37 12.38 -16.99
N SER A 381 -12.47 12.09 -15.69
CA SER A 381 -13.66 12.43 -14.90
C SER A 381 -13.90 13.93 -14.82
N LEU A 382 -12.85 14.72 -14.57
CA LEU A 382 -12.91 16.18 -14.54
C LEU A 382 -13.34 16.74 -15.91
N PHE A 383 -12.78 16.19 -17.00
CA PHE A 383 -13.16 16.57 -18.35
C PHE A 383 -14.66 16.30 -18.62
N PHE A 384 -15.16 15.10 -18.34
CA PHE A 384 -16.57 14.76 -18.56
C PHE A 384 -17.53 15.59 -17.68
N VAL A 385 -17.16 15.83 -16.42
CA VAL A 385 -17.95 16.67 -15.52
C VAL A 385 -17.98 18.13 -16.01
N LEU A 386 -16.84 18.66 -16.46
CA LEU A 386 -16.74 20.01 -17.02
C LEU A 386 -17.58 20.14 -18.30
N ALA A 387 -17.40 19.22 -19.25
CA ALA A 387 -18.16 19.20 -20.51
C ALA A 387 -19.67 19.13 -20.26
N SER A 388 -20.11 18.26 -19.34
CA SER A 388 -21.51 18.17 -18.94
C SER A 388 -22.02 19.47 -18.29
N ASN A 389 -21.18 20.18 -17.54
CA ASN A 389 -21.57 21.46 -16.93
C ASN A 389 -21.71 22.57 -17.97
N ILE A 390 -20.77 22.66 -18.91
CA ILE A 390 -20.81 23.62 -20.03
C ILE A 390 -22.07 23.41 -20.88
N VAL A 391 -22.37 22.17 -21.26
CA VAL A 391 -23.60 21.84 -22.03
C VAL A 391 -24.85 22.23 -21.24
N ARG A 392 -24.86 22.03 -19.91
CA ARG A 392 -25.99 22.42 -19.05
C ARG A 392 -26.18 23.94 -19.00
N VAL A 393 -25.11 24.70 -18.83
CA VAL A 393 -25.15 26.17 -18.76
C VAL A 393 -25.54 26.76 -20.12
N ASN A 394 -24.93 26.31 -21.21
CA ASN A 394 -25.24 26.79 -22.56
C ASN A 394 -26.64 26.37 -23.04
N GLY A 395 -27.09 25.16 -22.68
CA GLY A 395 -28.45 24.69 -22.88
C GLY A 395 -29.49 25.48 -22.09
N GLY A 396 -29.11 26.04 -20.93
CA GLY A 396 -29.93 26.98 -20.16
C GLY A 396 -30.07 28.34 -20.86
N LEU A 397 -28.94 28.93 -21.27
CA LEU A 397 -28.91 30.22 -21.99
C LEU A 397 -29.74 30.20 -23.29
N THR A 398 -29.66 29.09 -24.04
CA THR A 398 -30.46 28.91 -25.27
C THR A 398 -31.96 28.75 -25.00
N ARG A 399 -32.35 28.26 -23.82
CA ARG A 399 -33.75 28.08 -23.42
C ARG A 399 -34.36 29.36 -22.85
N GLU A 400 -33.59 30.16 -22.12
CA GLU A 400 -34.01 31.50 -21.68
C GLU A 400 -34.24 32.45 -22.86
N THR A 401 -33.33 32.43 -23.85
CA THR A 401 -33.47 33.23 -25.08
C THR A 401 -34.69 32.80 -25.91
N TRP A 402 -34.99 31.50 -25.98
CA TRP A 402 -36.20 30.99 -26.64
C TRP A 402 -37.48 31.41 -25.91
N ASN A 403 -37.51 31.30 -24.58
CA ASN A 403 -38.66 31.69 -23.76
C ASN A 403 -38.91 33.20 -23.78
N MET A 404 -37.87 34.05 -23.81
CA MET A 404 -38.05 35.50 -24.01
C MET A 404 -38.60 35.83 -25.39
N LYS A 405 -38.22 35.09 -26.44
CA LYS A 405 -38.74 35.29 -27.81
C LYS A 405 -40.20 34.89 -27.95
N HIS A 406 -40.64 33.83 -27.26
CA HIS A 406 -42.04 33.42 -27.23
C HIS A 406 -42.91 34.30 -26.33
N SER A 407 -42.41 34.74 -25.17
CA SER A 407 -43.13 35.66 -24.31
C SER A 407 -43.36 37.04 -24.95
N ARG A 408 -42.47 37.49 -25.86
CA ARG A 408 -42.70 38.69 -26.68
C ARG A 408 -43.72 38.50 -27.82
N ARG A 409 -44.01 37.24 -28.20
CA ARG A 409 -44.95 36.91 -29.28
C ARG A 409 -46.39 36.72 -28.78
N ASP A 410 -46.56 36.35 -27.51
CA ASP A 410 -47.88 36.27 -26.85
C ASP A 410 -48.40 37.64 -26.35
N SER A 411 -47.56 38.67 -26.27
CA SER A 411 -47.98 40.02 -25.88
C SER A 411 -48.59 40.86 -27.02
N SER A 412 -48.81 40.28 -28.21
CA SER A 412 -49.37 41.00 -29.37
C SER A 412 -50.80 40.61 -29.79
N GLU A 413 -51.49 39.74 -29.04
CA GLU A 413 -52.90 39.42 -29.31
C GLU A 413 -53.74 39.46 -28.03
N THR A 414 -54.35 40.62 -27.76
CA THR A 414 -55.51 40.72 -26.86
C THR A 414 -56.70 41.25 -27.67
N PRO A 415 -57.74 40.43 -27.93
CA PRO A 415 -59.03 40.95 -28.35
C PRO A 415 -59.80 41.41 -27.11
N TYR A 416 -60.29 42.65 -27.18
CA TYR A 416 -61.27 43.24 -26.29
C TYR A 416 -62.47 42.31 -26.09
N GLN A 417 -62.79 41.96 -24.83
CA GLN A 417 -64.14 41.53 -24.48
C GLN A 417 -64.79 42.57 -23.57
N LEU A 418 -65.81 43.22 -24.15
CA LEU A 418 -66.83 43.98 -23.43
C LEU A 418 -67.54 43.05 -22.44
N SER A 419 -67.62 43.45 -21.17
CA SER A 419 -68.65 42.93 -20.27
C SER A 419 -69.53 44.08 -19.78
N ARG A 420 -70.83 43.88 -20.03
CA ARG A 420 -71.97 44.77 -19.79
C ARG A 420 -72.11 45.10 -18.30
N ARG A 421 -72.39 46.38 -18.04
CA ARG A 421 -72.75 46.95 -16.74
C ARG A 421 -74.27 47.19 -16.72
N ASN A 422 -74.96 46.57 -15.78
CA ASN A 422 -76.28 46.92 -15.22
C ASN A 422 -76.09 46.69 -13.72
N GLY A 423 -76.44 47.55 -12.77
CA GLY A 423 -77.23 48.77 -12.75
C GLY A 423 -77.61 49.00 -11.27
N SER A 424 -77.58 50.28 -10.83
CA SER A 424 -78.28 50.91 -9.69
C SER A 424 -78.02 50.43 -8.24
N SER A 425 -78.04 51.28 -7.19
CA SER A 425 -78.00 52.74 -7.02
C SER A 425 -77.90 53.05 -5.51
N CYS A 426 -77.34 54.22 -5.16
CA CYS A 426 -77.52 55.01 -3.91
C CYS A 426 -76.94 54.38 -2.62
N ASP A 427 -76.28 55.11 -1.71
CA ASP A 427 -76.49 56.47 -1.24
C ASP A 427 -75.19 57.12 -0.69
N ALA A 428 -75.24 58.44 -0.58
CA ALA A 428 -74.20 59.34 -0.10
C ALA A 428 -74.01 59.30 1.43
N GLY A 429 -72.82 59.69 1.91
CA GLY A 429 -72.58 59.92 3.33
C GLY A 429 -71.13 60.22 3.67
N THR A 430 -70.91 61.47 4.07
CA THR A 430 -69.69 62.23 4.40
C THR A 430 -68.82 61.71 5.56
N ASP A 431 -67.54 62.11 5.48
CA ASP A 431 -66.60 62.53 6.54
C ASP A 431 -66.06 61.56 7.63
N THR A 432 -64.76 61.27 7.47
CA THR A 432 -63.64 61.42 8.43
C THR A 432 -63.93 61.42 9.94
N PHE A 433 -63.36 60.47 10.70
CA PHE A 433 -62.64 60.68 11.98
C PHE A 433 -61.99 59.35 12.46
N LEU A 434 -60.69 59.39 12.77
CA LEU A 434 -59.95 58.43 13.64
C LEU A 434 -60.18 58.82 15.13
N PRO A 435 -59.68 58.13 16.18
CA PRO A 435 -59.16 56.75 16.36
C PRO A 435 -59.66 56.05 17.68
N LEU A 436 -59.10 54.84 17.95
CA LEU A 436 -58.73 54.28 19.27
C LEU A 436 -59.80 53.73 20.24
N THR A 437 -59.59 52.45 20.63
CA THR A 437 -59.67 51.79 21.98
C THR A 437 -60.03 50.30 21.78
N SER A 438 -59.14 49.33 22.00
CA SER A 438 -58.69 48.67 23.25
C SER A 438 -59.78 47.88 23.99
N VAL A 439 -59.39 46.68 24.47
CA VAL A 439 -60.05 45.78 25.45
C VAL A 439 -61.04 44.79 24.81
N GLU A 440 -61.13 43.48 25.09
CA GLU A 440 -60.31 42.46 25.78
C GLU A 440 -61.07 41.11 25.57
N SER A 441 -60.33 40.01 25.60
CA SER A 441 -60.75 38.61 25.89
C SER A 441 -62.09 38.05 25.41
N HIS A 442 -62.03 36.95 24.64
CA HIS A 442 -62.79 35.74 24.97
C HIS A 442 -62.06 34.48 24.52
N GLU A 443 -61.64 33.68 25.51
CA GLU A 443 -61.18 32.30 25.36
C GLU A 443 -62.34 31.40 24.90
N HIS A 444 -62.08 30.57 23.88
CA HIS A 444 -62.76 29.29 23.76
C HIS A 444 -61.75 28.16 23.54
N ASN A 445 -61.87 27.21 24.46
CA ASN A 445 -60.99 26.11 24.74
C ASN A 445 -61.32 24.92 23.81
N HIS A 446 -60.39 24.54 22.94
CA HIS A 446 -60.38 23.23 22.27
C HIS A 446 -58.93 22.73 22.12
N SER A 447 -58.55 21.78 22.96
CA SER A 447 -57.54 20.75 22.63
C SER A 447 -58.27 19.53 22.06
N PRO A 448 -57.65 18.59 21.30
CA PRO A 448 -56.21 18.32 21.25
C PRO A 448 -55.64 18.00 19.84
N ARG A 449 -54.31 18.13 19.66
CA ARG A 449 -53.50 17.11 18.97
C ARG A 449 -52.01 17.39 19.15
N ALA A 450 -51.35 16.44 19.79
CA ALA A 450 -49.91 16.37 19.94
C ALA A 450 -49.21 16.50 18.57
N ARG A 451 -48.50 17.60 18.34
CA ARG A 451 -47.47 17.67 17.31
C ARG A 451 -46.17 17.20 17.94
N GLY A 452 -45.72 16.03 17.48
CA GLY A 452 -44.43 15.46 17.83
C GLY A 452 -43.29 16.46 17.64
N ARG A 453 -42.30 16.37 18.53
CA ARG A 453 -41.04 17.11 18.44
C ARG A 453 -40.42 16.89 17.05
N SER A 454 -40.43 17.94 16.23
CA SER A 454 -39.61 18.01 15.02
C SER A 454 -38.15 18.12 15.48
N PHE A 455 -37.39 17.03 15.37
CA PHE A 455 -35.94 17.09 15.48
C PHE A 455 -35.42 17.98 14.35
N SER A 456 -34.72 19.06 14.70
CA SER A 456 -34.14 19.98 13.72
C SER A 456 -33.27 19.21 12.73
N SER A 457 -33.51 19.38 11.43
CA SER A 457 -32.82 18.70 10.32
C SER A 457 -31.36 19.12 10.11
N VAL A 458 -30.79 19.82 11.09
CA VAL A 458 -29.57 20.62 10.97
C VAL A 458 -28.84 20.64 12.30
N TRP A 459 -27.55 20.32 12.27
CA TRP A 459 -26.66 20.47 13.42
C TRP A 459 -26.05 21.87 13.37
N ILE A 460 -26.24 22.63 14.45
CA ILE A 460 -25.75 24.01 14.54
C ILE A 460 -24.67 24.06 15.61
N TRP A 461 -23.47 24.45 15.19
CA TRP A 461 -22.33 24.65 16.08
C TRP A 461 -21.91 26.11 16.05
N THR A 462 -21.73 26.72 17.22
CA THR A 462 -21.24 28.09 17.33
C THR A 462 -19.95 28.13 18.12
N PHE A 463 -18.95 28.84 17.61
CA PHE A 463 -17.67 29.09 18.26
C PHE A 463 -17.25 30.55 18.06
N ILE A 464 -16.31 31.04 18.85
CA ILE A 464 -15.85 32.42 18.80
C ILE A 464 -14.45 32.44 18.16
N LEU A 465 -14.27 33.24 17.10
CA LEU A 465 -12.99 33.44 16.43
C LEU A 465 -12.78 34.95 16.26
N GLY A 466 -11.69 35.47 16.83
CA GLY A 466 -11.39 36.91 16.80
C GLY A 466 -12.43 37.78 17.53
N GLY A 467 -12.96 37.31 18.65
CA GLY A 467 -13.98 38.04 19.43
C GLY A 467 -15.39 38.05 18.82
N GLN A 468 -15.58 37.51 17.62
CA GLN A 468 -16.91 37.39 16.99
C GLN A 468 -17.42 35.95 17.00
N ARG A 469 -18.69 35.79 17.38
CA ARG A 469 -19.37 34.49 17.38
C ARG A 469 -19.71 34.08 15.94
N ARG A 470 -19.12 32.99 15.47
CA ARG A 470 -19.36 32.38 14.16
C ARG A 470 -20.23 31.13 14.34
N ARG A 471 -21.12 30.88 13.37
CA ARG A 471 -22.03 29.74 13.36
C ARG A 471 -21.78 28.91 12.10
N ILE A 472 -21.58 27.60 12.27
CA ILE A 472 -21.53 26.62 11.19
C ILE A 472 -22.74 25.71 11.31
N THR A 473 -23.35 25.45 10.16
CA THR A 473 -24.62 24.77 10.02
C THR A 473 -24.42 23.59 9.07
N LEU A 474 -24.44 22.36 9.58
CA LEU A 474 -24.21 21.15 8.78
C LEU A 474 -25.51 20.35 8.60
N PRO A 475 -25.84 19.89 7.38
CA PRO A 475 -27.01 19.05 7.13
C PRO A 475 -26.79 17.62 7.66
N ASN A 476 -27.83 17.03 8.26
CA ASN A 476 -27.82 15.67 8.80
C ASN A 476 -27.60 14.63 7.67
N PRO A 477 -26.55 13.79 7.73
CA PRO A 477 -26.21 12.85 6.65
C PRO A 477 -27.18 11.66 6.51
N TRP A 478 -28.05 11.38 7.49
CA TRP A 478 -28.92 10.20 7.51
C TRP A 478 -30.43 10.55 7.41
N GLY A 479 -30.78 11.79 7.06
CA GLY A 479 -32.17 12.25 6.96
C GLY A 479 -32.91 11.80 5.69
N ASN A 480 -34.14 11.31 5.86
CA ASN A 480 -35.05 10.78 4.84
C ASN A 480 -35.00 11.51 3.48
N TRP A 481 -34.52 10.78 2.46
CA TRP A 481 -34.40 11.21 1.06
C TRP A 481 -35.73 11.48 0.33
N ARG A 482 -36.88 11.16 0.95
CA ARG A 482 -38.20 11.22 0.29
C ARG A 482 -38.86 12.61 0.30
N SER A 483 -38.52 13.52 1.21
CA SER A 483 -39.21 14.83 1.29
C SER A 483 -38.47 16.01 0.63
N ARG A 484 -37.30 15.77 0.01
CA ARG A 484 -36.55 16.81 -0.75
C ARG A 484 -36.86 16.86 -2.25
N VAL A 485 -37.98 16.28 -2.68
CA VAL A 485 -38.34 16.21 -4.11
C VAL A 485 -39.18 17.40 -4.58
N GLU A 486 -39.83 18.19 -3.71
CA GLU A 486 -40.86 19.14 -4.18
C GLU A 486 -40.55 20.63 -4.14
N HIS A 487 -39.38 21.07 -3.66
CA HIS A 487 -38.94 22.46 -3.89
C HIS A 487 -37.50 22.52 -4.40
N ARG A 488 -37.33 22.13 -5.68
CA ARG A 488 -36.15 22.53 -6.44
C ARG A 488 -36.32 24.00 -6.81
N ALA A 489 -35.55 24.88 -6.15
CA ALA A 489 -35.17 26.15 -6.75
C ALA A 489 -34.60 25.87 -8.17
N PRO A 490 -34.91 26.72 -9.17
CA PRO A 490 -34.50 26.46 -10.54
C PRO A 490 -32.97 26.34 -10.58
N GLN A 491 -32.47 25.19 -11.05
CA GLN A 491 -31.04 24.89 -11.19
C GLN A 491 -30.33 25.81 -12.23
N HIS A 492 -30.97 26.88 -12.67
CA HIS A 492 -30.49 27.83 -13.67
C HIS A 492 -29.51 28.87 -13.10
N GLU A 493 -29.50 29.12 -11.79
CA GLU A 493 -28.67 30.18 -11.18
C GLU A 493 -27.34 29.70 -10.57
N VAL A 494 -26.96 28.44 -10.76
CA VAL A 494 -25.67 27.95 -10.26
C VAL A 494 -24.62 28.20 -11.33
N GLY A 495 -23.79 29.23 -11.15
CA GLY A 495 -22.68 29.54 -12.04
C GLY A 495 -21.77 28.33 -12.31
N LEU A 496 -21.15 28.30 -13.51
CA LEU A 496 -20.37 27.18 -14.04
C LEU A 496 -19.41 26.57 -13.01
N LEU A 497 -18.66 27.41 -12.29
CA LEU A 497 -17.69 26.98 -11.28
C LEU A 497 -18.36 26.26 -10.09
N ARG A 498 -19.43 26.83 -9.55
CA ARG A 498 -20.16 26.26 -8.40
C ARG A 498 -20.87 24.96 -8.80
N GLY A 499 -21.38 24.91 -10.02
CA GLY A 499 -21.97 23.71 -10.61
C GLY A 499 -20.94 22.60 -10.78
N PHE A 500 -19.78 22.93 -11.35
CA PHE A 500 -18.68 22.00 -11.59
C PHE A 500 -18.15 21.41 -10.27
N LEU A 501 -17.82 22.26 -9.29
CA LEU A 501 -17.33 21.81 -7.98
C LEU A 501 -18.35 20.91 -7.26
N GLY A 502 -19.64 21.26 -7.32
CA GLY A 502 -20.70 20.43 -6.76
C GLY A 502 -20.79 19.05 -7.40
N ASP A 503 -20.66 18.97 -8.73
CA ASP A 503 -20.69 17.71 -9.46
C ASP A 503 -19.42 16.87 -9.21
N VAL A 504 -18.24 17.50 -9.10
CA VAL A 504 -16.97 16.84 -8.72
C VAL A 504 -17.07 16.20 -7.33
N LEU A 505 -17.47 16.98 -6.32
CA LEU A 505 -17.65 16.45 -4.96
C LEU A 505 -18.69 15.33 -4.92
N ALA A 506 -19.78 15.47 -5.68
CA ALA A 506 -20.80 14.45 -5.78
C ALA A 506 -20.27 13.14 -6.39
N VAL A 507 -19.33 13.18 -7.32
CA VAL A 507 -18.69 11.99 -7.92
C VAL A 507 -17.60 11.42 -7.02
N ALA A 508 -16.85 12.26 -6.31
CA ALA A 508 -15.66 11.85 -5.56
C ALA A 508 -15.95 11.19 -4.21
N TRP A 509 -17.00 11.61 -3.48
CA TRP A 509 -17.21 11.10 -2.12
C TRP A 509 -17.44 9.57 -2.04
N PRO A 510 -18.21 8.90 -2.93
CA PRO A 510 -18.41 7.46 -2.81
C PRO A 510 -17.13 6.63 -2.93
N PRO A 511 -16.27 6.78 -3.96
CA PRO A 511 -15.05 6.01 -4.06
C PRO A 511 -14.03 6.34 -2.97
N ILE A 512 -14.00 7.59 -2.47
CA ILE A 512 -13.17 7.93 -1.29
C ILE A 512 -13.65 7.14 -0.07
N CYS A 513 -14.96 7.07 0.17
CA CYS A 513 -15.50 6.24 1.25
C CYS A 513 -15.14 4.77 1.07
N VAL A 514 -15.25 4.23 -0.15
CA VAL A 514 -14.85 2.84 -0.44
C VAL A 514 -13.37 2.62 -0.20
N PHE A 515 -12.50 3.54 -0.61
CA PHE A 515 -11.06 3.47 -0.34
C PHE A 515 -10.78 3.47 1.17
N VAL A 516 -11.41 4.37 1.93
CA VAL A 516 -11.24 4.45 3.39
C VAL A 516 -11.73 3.16 4.07
N VAL A 517 -12.86 2.61 3.64
CA VAL A 517 -13.38 1.34 4.17
C VAL A 517 -12.46 0.18 3.81
N ALA A 518 -11.95 0.12 2.58
CA ALA A 518 -11.00 -0.91 2.15
C ALA A 518 -9.67 -0.81 2.90
N ALA A 519 -9.15 0.41 3.09
CA ALA A 519 -7.95 0.67 3.87
C ALA A 519 -8.15 0.29 5.34
N TRP A 520 -9.28 0.67 5.94
CA TRP A 520 -9.64 0.26 7.28
C TRP A 520 -9.72 -1.27 7.39
N TRP A 521 -10.40 -1.93 6.45
CA TRP A 521 -10.48 -3.39 6.40
C TRP A 521 -9.08 -4.03 6.38
N VAL A 522 -8.19 -3.57 5.50
CA VAL A 522 -6.81 -4.07 5.39
C VAL A 522 -6.00 -3.88 6.69
N MET A 523 -6.26 -2.82 7.45
CA MET A 523 -5.55 -2.56 8.71
C MET A 523 -5.91 -3.53 9.84
N TRP A 524 -7.14 -4.06 9.83
CA TRP A 524 -7.67 -4.92 10.90
C TRP A 524 -7.78 -6.39 10.50
N TRP A 525 -7.39 -6.75 9.27
CA TRP A 525 -7.62 -8.07 8.70
C TRP A 525 -6.37 -8.88 8.42
#